data_AF-A0A6A6Z407-F1
#
_entry.id   AF-A0A6A6Z407-F1
#
_cell.length_a   1.000
_cell.length_b   1.000
_cell.length_c   1.000
_cell.angle_alpha   90.00
_cell.angle_beta   90.00
_cell.angle_gamma   90.00
#
_symmetry.space_group_name_H-M   'P 1'
#
loop_
_entity.id
_entity.type
_entity.pdbx_description
1 polymer ?
#
loop_
_entity_poly.entity_id
_entity_poly.type
_entity_poly.pdbx_seq_one_letter_code
_entity_poly.pdbx_strand_id
1 'polypeptide(L)'
;MAPSLEVEDLGAPATKPTSAVKALDDKYREERDKRLNNSGSSQFREAKGELARFAIDPWTEEIVRDSVNEDVEVLIVGGGFGGLLAATRLIEVGVDDIRIVDKAGDFGGVWYWNRYPGVECDTEAYIYLPLLEETKYVPAAKFAPGAEIHAHALNIAKMNNLQSKAHFRTEALTLTWSDSLARWVATTSRGDTIRARFVISAIGILHKLHLPGIQGIEKFAGHSFHSSRWDFAYTGGDRFNSPLDKIRGKRIGIVGTGASSIQALPHLARSGAEVYVFQRTPSSVDAKPNPPTDRTWFESLKPGWQDHRADNFERILSGQPQDIDLVNDGWTHFMLSMEALGKDSSTPKDDILKKVDIKAMESLRSRVEEIVKDKETAEALKPWYGRLCKRPCFHNEYLDCFNYPNVHLIHTDGKGVDRISEKGVVSNGKEYELDCIIYATGFDWGTDYSQRANMTIKGRNGLTLTEKWEDGPSTLHGIIGRDFPNLLTFTHLQSSTSPNYTHLLSERSKHAAYLISEAKKRGIRTIEPTKDAEATWVKKMEDVALARLGYFKECTPGYLNAEGTLSPSTARGASLGLDSPVYNEMLDKWRKAGTMEGIEIDRV
;
A
#
# COMPACT_ATOMS: atom_id res chain seq x y z
N MET A 1 -14.17 -12.42 35.42
CA MET A 1 -15.17 -11.39 35.09
C MET A 1 -14.42 -10.08 34.91
N ALA A 2 -14.11 -9.72 33.67
CA ALA A 2 -13.40 -8.49 33.36
C ALA A 2 -14.37 -7.30 33.47
N PRO A 3 -13.97 -6.16 34.04
CA PRO A 3 -14.84 -5.00 34.16
C PRO A 3 -15.07 -4.38 32.78
N SER A 4 -16.35 -4.16 32.45
CA SER A 4 -16.77 -3.37 31.30
C SER A 4 -16.33 -1.92 31.51
N LEU A 5 -15.35 -1.45 30.74
CA LEU A 5 -15.07 -0.03 30.62
C LEU A 5 -16.22 0.61 29.83
N GLU A 6 -17.06 1.36 30.55
CA GLU A 6 -17.96 2.33 29.93
C GLU A 6 -17.11 3.34 29.16
N VAL A 7 -17.43 3.51 27.88
CA VAL A 7 -16.83 4.52 27.03
C VAL A 7 -17.34 5.87 27.55
N GLU A 8 -16.48 6.65 28.21
CA GLU A 8 -16.79 8.03 28.53
C GLU A 8 -17.13 8.78 27.23
N ASP A 9 -18.27 9.47 27.28
CA ASP A 9 -18.82 10.30 26.22
C ASP A 9 -17.78 11.35 25.80
N LEU A 10 -17.13 11.10 24.66
CA LEU A 10 -16.25 12.07 23.99
C LEU A 10 -17.15 13.23 23.53
N GLY A 11 -17.25 14.24 24.40
CA GLY A 11 -18.02 15.47 24.29
C GLY A 11 -18.79 15.69 22.98
N ALA A 12 -20.12 15.69 23.07
CA ALA A 12 -21.00 16.04 21.96
C ALA A 12 -20.58 17.37 21.30
N PRO A 13 -20.65 17.49 19.95
CA PRO A 13 -20.32 18.73 19.26
C PRO A 13 -21.17 19.89 19.78
N ALA A 14 -20.53 21.07 19.92
CA ALA A 14 -21.10 22.26 20.57
C ALA A 14 -22.33 22.84 19.86
N THR A 15 -22.70 22.32 18.68
CA THR A 15 -23.93 22.67 17.97
C THR A 15 -24.67 21.41 17.53
N LYS A 16 -26.00 21.38 17.71
CA LYS A 16 -26.82 20.29 17.17
C LYS A 16 -26.69 20.27 15.65
N PRO A 17 -26.38 19.11 15.03
CA PRO A 17 -26.26 19.04 13.57
C PRO A 17 -27.56 19.44 12.89
N THR A 18 -27.46 20.10 11.73
CA THR A 18 -28.63 20.46 10.93
C THR A 18 -29.35 19.19 10.45
N SER A 19 -30.63 19.32 10.09
CA SER A 19 -31.40 18.18 9.55
C SER A 19 -30.75 17.55 8.30
N ALA A 20 -30.12 18.37 7.46
CA ALA A 20 -29.40 17.91 6.27
C ALA A 20 -28.12 17.11 6.62
N VAL A 21 -27.33 17.58 7.59
CA VAL A 21 -26.13 16.85 8.06
C VAL A 21 -26.53 15.53 8.70
N LYS A 22 -27.59 15.52 9.51
CA LYS A 22 -28.11 14.30 10.12
C LYS A 22 -28.55 13.28 9.07
N ALA A 23 -29.28 13.70 8.04
CA ALA A 23 -29.72 12.82 6.95
C ALA A 23 -28.54 12.22 6.17
N LEU A 24 -27.48 13.00 5.95
CA LEU A 24 -26.25 12.52 5.32
C LEU A 24 -25.53 11.47 6.19
N ASP A 25 -25.43 11.71 7.50
CA ASP A 25 -24.84 10.76 8.44
C ASP A 25 -25.65 9.47 8.53
N ASP A 26 -26.99 9.57 8.50
CA ASP A 26 -27.89 8.41 8.42
C ASP A 26 -27.61 7.61 7.13
N LYS A 27 -27.45 8.30 5.99
CA LYS A 27 -27.11 7.65 4.71
C LYS A 27 -25.73 6.98 4.75
N TYR A 28 -24.71 7.62 5.34
CA TYR A 28 -23.38 7.01 5.48
C TYR A 28 -23.42 5.77 6.37
N ARG A 29 -24.18 5.82 7.48
CA ARG A 29 -24.39 4.66 8.35
C ARG A 29 -25.12 3.54 7.61
N GLU A 30 -26.20 3.82 6.90
CA GLU A 30 -26.93 2.83 6.11
C GLU A 30 -26.01 2.13 5.11
N GLU A 31 -25.19 2.88 4.37
CA GLU A 31 -24.26 2.34 3.39
C GLU A 31 -23.10 1.56 4.03
N ARG A 32 -22.61 1.99 5.20
CA ARG A 32 -21.66 1.20 5.99
C ARG A 32 -22.29 -0.13 6.43
N ASP A 33 -23.47 -0.08 7.00
CA ASP A 33 -24.10 -1.22 7.66
C ASP A 33 -24.51 -2.32 6.67
N LYS A 34 -24.87 -1.96 5.42
CA LYS A 34 -25.05 -2.91 4.29
C LYS A 34 -23.84 -3.82 4.05
N ARG A 35 -22.64 -3.36 4.43
CA ARG A 35 -21.36 -4.00 4.11
C ARG A 35 -20.69 -4.66 5.30
N LEU A 36 -21.19 -4.43 6.52
CA LEU A 36 -20.66 -5.08 7.70
C LEU A 36 -20.91 -6.58 7.61
N ASN A 37 -19.85 -7.36 7.81
CA ASN A 37 -19.94 -8.80 7.99
C ASN A 37 -19.11 -9.20 9.21
N ASN A 38 -19.47 -10.30 9.86
CA ASN A 38 -18.73 -10.79 11.03
C ASN A 38 -17.40 -11.46 10.65
N SER A 39 -17.07 -11.53 9.35
CA SER A 39 -15.89 -12.23 8.84
C SER A 39 -14.64 -11.34 8.82
N GLY A 40 -14.77 -10.01 8.75
CA GLY A 40 -13.61 -9.12 8.70
C GLY A 40 -12.61 -9.53 7.60
N SER A 41 -11.32 -9.64 7.94
CA SER A 41 -10.29 -10.09 6.97
C SER A 41 -10.38 -11.56 6.56
N SER A 42 -11.11 -12.42 7.31
CA SER A 42 -11.29 -13.84 6.96
C SER A 42 -12.19 -14.06 5.74
N GLN A 43 -12.80 -13.00 5.20
CA GLN A 43 -13.55 -13.03 3.95
C GLN A 43 -12.66 -13.22 2.71
N PHE A 44 -11.32 -13.20 2.85
CA PHE A 44 -10.36 -13.40 1.76
C PHE A 44 -9.66 -14.75 1.88
N ARG A 45 -9.22 -15.29 0.74
CA ARG A 45 -8.48 -16.55 0.62
C ARG A 45 -7.08 -16.31 0.08
N GLU A 46 -6.13 -17.09 0.56
CA GLU A 46 -4.77 -17.08 0.01
C GLU A 46 -4.71 -17.81 -1.34
N ALA A 47 -3.80 -17.36 -2.21
CA ALA A 47 -3.48 -18.05 -3.46
C ALA A 47 -2.59 -19.29 -3.20
N LYS A 48 -3.17 -20.32 -2.57
CA LYS A 48 -2.55 -21.61 -2.26
C LYS A 48 -3.44 -22.76 -2.74
N GLY A 49 -2.88 -23.98 -2.81
CA GLY A 49 -3.59 -25.17 -3.28
C GLY A 49 -4.12 -24.96 -4.72
N GLU A 50 -5.40 -25.22 -4.94
CA GLU A 50 -6.06 -25.00 -6.25
C GLU A 50 -6.02 -23.54 -6.73
N LEU A 51 -5.87 -22.58 -5.80
CA LEU A 51 -5.75 -21.15 -6.11
C LEU A 51 -4.30 -20.69 -6.32
N ALA A 52 -3.31 -21.58 -6.19
CA ALA A 52 -1.89 -21.22 -6.38
C ALA A 52 -1.60 -20.66 -7.78
N ARG A 53 -2.38 -21.05 -8.79
CA ARG A 53 -2.28 -20.53 -10.16
C ARG A 53 -2.37 -19.01 -10.25
N PHE A 54 -3.10 -18.36 -9.33
CA PHE A 54 -3.22 -16.90 -9.29
C PHE A 54 -1.96 -16.18 -8.82
N ALA A 55 -1.01 -16.88 -8.16
CA ALA A 55 0.22 -16.30 -7.65
C ALA A 55 1.42 -16.43 -8.61
N ILE A 56 1.29 -17.28 -9.65
CA ILE A 56 2.34 -17.56 -10.63
C ILE A 56 2.82 -16.26 -11.28
N ASP A 57 4.12 -16.16 -11.54
CA ASP A 57 4.72 -15.04 -12.26
C ASP A 57 4.55 -15.21 -13.78
N PRO A 58 3.75 -14.35 -14.44
CA PRO A 58 3.54 -14.45 -15.89
C PRO A 58 4.63 -13.71 -16.69
N TRP A 59 5.59 -13.04 -16.05
CA TRP A 59 6.51 -12.12 -16.71
C TRP A 59 7.87 -12.71 -17.03
N THR A 60 8.27 -13.75 -16.32
CA THR A 60 9.59 -14.36 -16.49
C THR A 60 9.48 -15.87 -16.56
N GLU A 61 10.31 -16.44 -17.42
CA GLU A 61 10.54 -17.89 -17.48
C GLU A 61 11.28 -18.37 -16.24
N GLU A 62 11.30 -19.69 -16.04
CA GLU A 62 11.95 -20.29 -14.88
C GLU A 62 13.44 -19.97 -14.87
N ILE A 63 13.90 -19.34 -13.80
CA ILE A 63 15.32 -19.11 -13.56
C ILE A 63 15.87 -20.36 -12.88
N VAL A 64 16.77 -21.07 -13.55
CA VAL A 64 17.48 -22.23 -12.98
C VAL A 64 18.85 -21.76 -12.50
N ARG A 65 19.13 -22.01 -11.22
CA ARG A 65 20.45 -21.80 -10.61
C ARG A 65 20.64 -22.81 -9.48
N ASP A 66 21.90 -23.10 -9.16
CA ASP A 66 22.25 -23.90 -7.99
C ASP A 66 21.90 -23.16 -6.70
N SER A 67 21.63 -23.93 -5.65
CA SER A 67 21.48 -23.40 -4.29
C SER A 67 22.80 -22.80 -3.81
N VAL A 68 22.74 -21.65 -3.14
CA VAL A 68 23.94 -21.00 -2.58
C VAL A 68 24.08 -21.26 -1.09
N ASN A 69 25.32 -21.28 -0.62
CA ASN A 69 25.66 -21.23 0.81
C ASN A 69 26.72 -20.14 1.01
N GLU A 70 26.31 -19.01 1.59
CA GLU A 70 27.14 -17.81 1.66
C GLU A 70 26.97 -17.05 2.97
N ASP A 71 28.00 -16.29 3.33
CA ASP A 71 27.98 -15.31 4.41
C ASP A 71 27.96 -13.91 3.79
N VAL A 72 27.09 -13.03 4.28
CA VAL A 72 26.98 -11.63 3.82
C VAL A 72 26.86 -10.68 5.01
N GLU A 73 27.21 -9.42 4.82
CA GLU A 73 26.96 -8.37 5.81
C GLU A 73 25.46 -8.07 5.92
N VAL A 74 24.78 -7.86 4.79
CA VAL A 74 23.35 -7.52 4.77
C VAL A 74 22.57 -8.41 3.79
N LEU A 75 21.53 -9.07 4.27
CA LEU A 75 20.48 -9.66 3.44
C LEU A 75 19.30 -8.69 3.34
N ILE A 76 18.88 -8.37 2.12
CA ILE A 76 17.68 -7.59 1.84
C ILE A 76 16.62 -8.53 1.25
N VAL A 77 15.47 -8.64 1.91
CA VAL A 77 14.32 -9.40 1.42
C VAL A 77 13.38 -8.44 0.70
N GLY A 78 13.34 -8.51 -0.62
CA GLY A 78 12.54 -7.65 -1.50
C GLY A 78 13.40 -6.77 -2.43
N GLY A 79 13.11 -6.85 -3.73
CA GLY A 79 13.71 -6.08 -4.83
C GLY A 79 12.79 -4.97 -5.36
N GLY A 80 11.82 -4.52 -4.57
CA GLY A 80 11.06 -3.29 -4.86
C GLY A 80 11.81 -2.02 -4.47
N PHE A 81 11.15 -0.85 -4.54
CA PHE A 81 11.76 0.42 -4.15
C PHE A 81 12.33 0.42 -2.72
N GLY A 82 11.72 -0.30 -1.77
CA GLY A 82 12.27 -0.42 -0.42
C GLY A 82 13.66 -1.06 -0.39
N GLY A 83 13.84 -2.17 -1.11
CA GLY A 83 15.14 -2.84 -1.20
C GLY A 83 16.15 -2.08 -2.04
N LEU A 84 15.72 -1.46 -3.15
CA LEU A 84 16.57 -0.62 -3.99
C LEU A 84 17.10 0.60 -3.23
N LEU A 85 16.24 1.29 -2.49
CA LEU A 85 16.62 2.42 -1.64
C LEU A 85 17.53 1.98 -0.49
N ALA A 86 17.21 0.88 0.18
CA ALA A 86 18.06 0.34 1.25
C ALA A 86 19.46 0.01 0.74
N ALA A 87 19.57 -0.71 -0.39
CA ALA A 87 20.85 -1.05 -1.01
C ALA A 87 21.64 0.20 -1.42
N THR A 88 20.97 1.18 -2.06
CA THR A 88 21.59 2.46 -2.45
C THR A 88 22.17 3.18 -1.24
N ARG A 89 21.37 3.37 -0.18
CA ARG A 89 21.82 4.08 1.03
C ARG A 89 22.92 3.32 1.79
N LEU A 90 22.93 1.99 1.74
CA LEU A 90 24.02 1.17 2.30
C LEU A 90 25.33 1.34 1.52
N ILE A 91 25.27 1.31 0.19
CA ILE A 91 26.44 1.52 -0.68
C ILE A 91 27.04 2.92 -0.46
N GLU A 92 26.19 3.95 -0.35
CA GLU A 92 26.63 5.34 -0.05
C GLU A 92 27.42 5.47 1.25
N VAL A 93 27.15 4.63 2.25
CA VAL A 93 27.86 4.62 3.54
C VAL A 93 28.97 3.54 3.62
N GLY A 94 29.34 2.94 2.49
CA GLY A 94 30.44 1.97 2.41
C GLY A 94 30.09 0.56 2.90
N VAL A 95 28.82 0.15 2.77
CA VAL A 95 28.34 -1.21 3.00
C VAL A 95 27.86 -1.79 1.66
N ASP A 96 28.73 -2.55 1.00
CA ASP A 96 28.52 -3.10 -0.34
C ASP A 96 28.30 -4.61 -0.36
N ASP A 97 28.70 -5.33 0.69
CA ASP A 97 28.44 -6.76 0.88
C ASP A 97 26.96 -7.02 1.19
N ILE A 98 26.17 -7.06 0.12
CA ILE A 98 24.71 -7.12 0.14
C ILE A 98 24.26 -8.30 -0.75
N ARG A 99 23.34 -9.11 -0.23
CA ARG A 99 22.51 -10.02 -1.02
C ARG A 99 21.07 -9.56 -1.01
N ILE A 100 20.43 -9.52 -2.17
CA ILE A 100 18.99 -9.26 -2.32
C ILE A 100 18.30 -10.55 -2.74
N VAL A 101 17.17 -10.88 -2.12
CA VAL A 101 16.31 -12.00 -2.54
C VAL A 101 14.92 -11.47 -2.87
N ASP A 102 14.34 -11.89 -3.99
CA ASP A 102 12.95 -11.58 -4.34
C ASP A 102 12.31 -12.77 -5.08
N LYS A 103 11.02 -12.97 -4.84
CA LYS A 103 10.19 -13.93 -5.56
C LYS A 103 9.87 -13.50 -6.99
N ALA A 104 9.96 -12.21 -7.27
CA ALA A 104 9.89 -11.65 -8.62
C ALA A 104 11.07 -12.13 -9.46
N GLY A 105 10.87 -12.20 -10.77
CA GLY A 105 11.92 -12.49 -11.75
C GLY A 105 12.87 -11.33 -12.05
N ASP A 106 12.57 -10.10 -11.58
CA ASP A 106 13.43 -8.92 -11.71
C ASP A 106 13.08 -7.87 -10.64
N PHE A 107 13.84 -6.78 -10.57
CA PHE A 107 13.56 -5.65 -9.68
C PHE A 107 12.26 -4.92 -10.04
N GLY A 108 11.71 -4.19 -9.06
CA GLY A 108 10.57 -3.27 -9.26
C GLY A 108 9.42 -3.51 -8.31
N GLY A 109 9.34 -4.67 -7.65
CA GLY A 109 8.30 -4.99 -6.67
C GLY A 109 6.89 -4.80 -7.25
N VAL A 110 6.09 -3.90 -6.68
CA VAL A 110 4.75 -3.57 -7.20
C VAL A 110 4.76 -3.29 -8.70
N TRP A 111 5.78 -2.60 -9.20
CA TRP A 111 5.90 -2.18 -10.61
C TRP A 111 6.47 -3.27 -11.53
N TYR A 112 7.08 -4.30 -10.94
CA TYR A 112 7.36 -5.55 -11.65
C TYR A 112 6.08 -6.36 -11.82
N TRP A 113 5.29 -6.51 -10.74
CA TRP A 113 4.10 -7.37 -10.71
C TRP A 113 2.92 -6.79 -11.48
N ASN A 114 2.56 -5.55 -11.20
CA ASN A 114 1.37 -4.91 -11.75
C ASN A 114 1.71 -4.31 -13.12
N ARG A 115 1.29 -5.02 -14.17
CA ARG A 115 1.45 -4.58 -15.57
C ARG A 115 0.12 -4.51 -16.30
N TYR A 116 -1.00 -4.48 -15.57
CA TYR A 116 -2.32 -4.37 -16.20
C TYR A 116 -2.46 -3.07 -17.01
N PRO A 117 -3.31 -3.05 -18.05
CA PRO A 117 -3.53 -1.87 -18.89
C PRO A 117 -3.97 -0.67 -18.05
N GLY A 118 -3.37 0.49 -18.31
CA GLY A 118 -3.67 1.74 -17.61
C GLY A 118 -3.00 1.89 -16.24
N VAL A 119 -2.20 0.90 -15.78
CA VAL A 119 -1.50 1.00 -14.49
C VAL A 119 -0.59 2.24 -14.42
N GLU A 120 -0.75 3.05 -13.38
CA GLU A 120 0.00 4.30 -13.18
C GLU A 120 0.06 4.70 -11.70
N CYS A 121 1.02 5.55 -11.33
CA CYS A 121 1.06 6.12 -9.98
C CYS A 121 -0.05 7.17 -9.78
N ASP A 122 -0.63 7.22 -8.58
CA ASP A 122 -1.63 8.20 -8.18
C ASP A 122 -1.04 9.38 -7.39
N THR A 123 0.26 9.31 -7.10
CA THR A 123 1.06 10.38 -6.50
C THR A 123 1.94 10.96 -7.61
N GLU A 124 2.16 12.26 -7.61
CA GLU A 124 2.97 12.94 -8.62
C GLU A 124 4.36 12.28 -8.77
N ALA A 125 4.77 12.02 -10.01
CA ALA A 125 6.00 11.31 -10.36
C ALA A 125 7.25 11.97 -9.77
N TYR A 126 7.27 13.29 -9.67
CA TYR A 126 8.42 14.08 -9.17
C TYR A 126 8.72 13.82 -7.67
N ILE A 127 7.72 13.42 -6.89
CA ILE A 127 7.87 13.04 -5.47
C ILE A 127 7.76 11.53 -5.24
N TYR A 128 7.15 10.80 -6.18
CA TYR A 128 6.93 9.37 -6.08
C TYR A 128 8.12 8.54 -6.55
N LEU A 129 8.73 8.90 -7.68
CA LEU A 129 9.90 8.18 -8.21
C LEU A 129 11.12 8.52 -7.35
N PRO A 130 11.77 7.55 -6.69
CA PRO A 130 12.90 7.86 -5.82
C PRO A 130 14.15 8.20 -6.63
N LEU A 131 15.05 9.00 -6.06
CA LEU A 131 16.39 9.25 -6.62
C LEU A 131 16.40 9.95 -7.99
N LEU A 132 15.44 10.85 -8.26
CA LEU A 132 15.38 11.55 -9.56
C LEU A 132 16.59 12.46 -9.76
N GLU A 133 17.07 13.12 -8.70
CA GLU A 133 18.27 13.96 -8.74
C GLU A 133 19.52 13.14 -9.05
N GLU A 134 19.70 12.02 -8.35
CA GLU A 134 20.86 11.15 -8.46
C GLU A 134 20.92 10.44 -9.83
N THR A 135 19.77 9.99 -10.33
CA THR A 135 19.68 9.33 -11.64
C THR A 135 19.59 10.30 -12.82
N LYS A 136 19.32 11.59 -12.54
CA LYS A 136 19.02 12.63 -13.54
C LYS A 136 17.86 12.26 -14.46
N TYR A 137 16.94 11.43 -13.96
CA TYR A 137 15.78 11.00 -14.72
C TYR A 137 14.72 12.10 -14.74
N VAL A 138 14.18 12.39 -15.92
CA VAL A 138 13.07 13.33 -16.11
C VAL A 138 11.82 12.52 -16.39
N PRO A 139 10.83 12.50 -15.48
CA PRO A 139 9.57 11.82 -15.74
C PRO A 139 8.88 12.40 -16.98
N ALA A 140 8.11 11.58 -17.70
CA ALA A 140 7.48 12.03 -18.95
C ALA A 140 6.27 12.96 -18.72
N ALA A 141 5.57 12.75 -17.61
CA ALA A 141 4.36 13.49 -17.23
C ALA A 141 4.23 13.58 -15.72
N LYS A 142 3.24 14.36 -15.25
CA LYS A 142 2.94 14.55 -13.82
C LYS A 142 2.68 13.22 -13.09
N PHE A 143 2.03 12.27 -13.75
CA PHE A 143 1.81 10.91 -13.25
C PHE A 143 2.39 9.90 -14.25
N ALA A 144 3.31 9.08 -13.76
CA ALA A 144 4.05 8.13 -14.58
C ALA A 144 3.26 6.81 -14.76
N PRO A 145 3.19 6.24 -15.98
CA PRO A 145 2.67 4.91 -16.21
C PRO A 145 3.59 3.85 -15.59
N GLY A 146 3.04 2.69 -15.21
CA GLY A 146 3.81 1.63 -14.54
C GLY A 146 4.97 1.08 -15.38
N ALA A 147 4.93 1.19 -16.70
CA ALA A 147 6.05 0.90 -17.58
C ALA A 147 7.28 1.80 -17.29
N GLU A 148 7.05 3.10 -17.18
CA GLU A 148 8.07 4.10 -16.86
C GLU A 148 8.62 3.88 -15.45
N ILE A 149 7.74 3.67 -14.48
CA ILE A 149 8.13 3.47 -13.08
C ILE A 149 9.01 2.23 -12.90
N HIS A 150 8.66 1.12 -13.56
CA HIS A 150 9.49 -0.08 -13.52
C HIS A 150 10.84 0.15 -14.23
N ALA A 151 10.86 0.82 -15.39
CA ALA A 151 12.11 1.17 -16.06
C ALA A 151 13.02 2.00 -15.15
N HIS A 152 12.45 2.92 -14.37
CA HIS A 152 13.19 3.69 -13.36
C HIS A 152 13.73 2.82 -12.22
N ALA A 153 12.97 1.82 -11.73
CA ALA A 153 13.48 0.86 -10.76
C ALA A 153 14.70 0.08 -11.29
N LEU A 154 14.69 -0.32 -12.56
CA LEU A 154 15.84 -0.95 -13.22
C LEU A 154 17.01 0.02 -13.40
N ASN A 155 16.73 1.31 -13.65
CA ASN A 155 17.76 2.35 -13.72
C ASN A 155 18.49 2.52 -12.38
N ILE A 156 17.76 2.53 -11.25
CA ILE A 156 18.34 2.57 -9.90
C ILE A 156 19.19 1.31 -9.64
N ALA A 157 18.68 0.13 -10.03
CA ALA A 157 19.43 -1.12 -9.89
C ALA A 157 20.73 -1.10 -10.69
N LYS A 158 20.69 -0.58 -11.93
CA LYS A 158 21.86 -0.41 -12.79
C LYS A 158 22.87 0.58 -12.21
N MET A 159 22.40 1.74 -11.72
CA MET A 159 23.25 2.77 -11.11
C MET A 159 24.11 2.22 -9.96
N ASN A 160 23.54 1.29 -9.20
CA ASN A 160 24.18 0.68 -8.03
C ASN A 160 24.76 -0.74 -8.30
N ASN A 161 24.76 -1.21 -9.55
CA ASN A 161 25.19 -2.57 -9.93
C ASN A 161 24.53 -3.70 -9.13
N LEU A 162 23.22 -3.60 -8.87
CA LEU A 162 22.51 -4.52 -7.98
C LEU A 162 22.11 -5.85 -8.62
N GLN A 163 22.07 -5.96 -9.96
CA GLN A 163 21.70 -7.19 -10.65
C GLN A 163 22.58 -8.38 -10.23
N SER A 164 23.89 -8.17 -10.09
CA SER A 164 24.85 -9.18 -9.65
C SER A 164 24.69 -9.58 -8.17
N LYS A 165 23.97 -8.76 -7.39
CA LYS A 165 23.74 -8.93 -5.96
C LYS A 165 22.36 -9.54 -5.66
N ALA A 166 21.58 -9.90 -6.68
CA ALA A 166 20.21 -10.39 -6.51
C ALA A 166 20.05 -11.88 -6.82
N HIS A 167 19.15 -12.53 -6.08
CA HIS A 167 18.60 -13.83 -6.38
C HIS A 167 17.10 -13.70 -6.60
N PHE A 168 16.71 -13.72 -7.87
CA PHE A 168 15.32 -13.64 -8.32
C PHE A 168 14.65 -15.01 -8.32
N ARG A 169 13.32 -15.02 -8.45
CA ARG A 169 12.46 -16.21 -8.32
C ARG A 169 12.84 -17.04 -7.09
N THR A 170 13.14 -16.36 -5.98
CA THR A 170 13.66 -16.93 -4.74
C THR A 170 12.89 -16.32 -3.56
N GLU A 171 12.03 -17.10 -2.92
CA GLU A 171 11.35 -16.70 -1.68
C GLU A 171 12.23 -17.00 -0.48
N ALA A 172 12.40 -16.04 0.43
CA ALA A 172 12.93 -16.32 1.76
C ALA A 172 11.83 -17.00 2.60
N LEU A 173 12.07 -18.23 3.04
CA LEU A 173 11.10 -19.06 3.75
C LEU A 173 11.27 -18.95 5.27
N THR A 174 12.53 -18.92 5.73
CA THR A 174 12.83 -18.77 7.16
C THR A 174 13.95 -17.77 7.39
N LEU A 175 13.89 -17.07 8.52
CA LEU A 175 14.98 -16.29 9.10
C LEU A 175 15.12 -16.75 10.54
N THR A 176 16.25 -17.37 10.90
CA THR A 176 16.50 -17.82 12.27
C THR A 176 17.76 -17.17 12.83
N TRP A 177 17.63 -16.46 13.93
CA TRP A 177 18.77 -15.90 14.64
C TRP A 177 19.63 -17.00 15.27
N SER A 178 20.94 -16.88 15.14
CA SER A 178 21.93 -17.74 15.80
C SER A 178 22.79 -16.90 16.73
N ASP A 179 22.62 -17.11 18.05
CA ASP A 179 23.44 -16.44 19.06
C ASP A 179 24.93 -16.81 18.96
N SER A 180 25.25 -18.07 18.60
CA SER A 180 26.62 -18.53 18.44
C SER A 180 27.34 -17.89 17.26
N LEU A 181 26.62 -17.61 16.17
CA LEU A 181 27.16 -16.95 14.98
C LEU A 181 27.02 -15.43 15.02
N ALA A 182 26.16 -14.91 15.90
CA ALA A 182 25.64 -13.54 15.85
C ALA A 182 25.15 -13.14 14.44
N ARG A 183 24.43 -14.07 13.78
CA ARG A 183 23.94 -13.93 12.42
C ARG A 183 22.53 -14.51 12.27
N TRP A 184 21.80 -13.97 11.33
CA TRP A 184 20.59 -14.57 10.78
C TRP A 184 20.96 -15.66 9.79
N VAL A 185 20.36 -16.84 9.93
CA VAL A 185 20.41 -17.94 8.97
C VAL A 185 19.10 -17.93 8.19
N ALA A 186 19.16 -17.54 6.93
CA ALA A 186 18.03 -17.53 6.02
C ALA A 186 18.00 -18.79 5.15
N THR A 187 16.82 -19.40 5.01
CA THR A 187 16.59 -20.47 4.01
C THR A 187 15.61 -20.01 2.96
N THR A 188 15.75 -20.50 1.72
CA THR A 188 14.94 -20.05 0.59
C THR A 188 14.21 -21.18 -0.14
N SER A 189 13.28 -20.83 -1.01
CA SER A 189 12.57 -21.74 -1.91
C SER A 189 13.45 -22.45 -2.92
N ARG A 190 14.75 -22.12 -2.99
CA ARG A 190 15.75 -22.79 -3.84
C ARG A 190 16.78 -23.60 -3.05
N GLY A 191 16.54 -23.77 -1.74
CA GLY A 191 17.46 -24.50 -0.88
C GLY A 191 18.70 -23.70 -0.50
N ASP A 192 18.72 -22.37 -0.70
CA ASP A 192 19.85 -21.55 -0.27
C ASP A 192 19.95 -21.52 1.26
N THR A 193 21.18 -21.33 1.74
CA THR A 193 21.47 -20.96 3.12
C THR A 193 22.31 -19.70 3.14
N ILE A 194 21.70 -18.56 3.51
CA ILE A 194 22.38 -17.26 3.54
C ILE A 194 22.55 -16.83 4.99
N ARG A 195 23.78 -16.57 5.41
CA ARG A 195 24.15 -16.21 6.77
C ARG A 195 24.47 -14.72 6.85
N ALA A 196 23.50 -13.91 7.24
CA ALA A 196 23.59 -12.46 7.22
C ALA A 196 23.79 -11.87 8.62
N ARG A 197 24.68 -10.88 8.78
CA ARG A 197 24.80 -10.15 10.05
C ARG A 197 23.57 -9.27 10.30
N PHE A 198 23.13 -8.56 9.27
CA PHE A 198 21.91 -7.76 9.28
C PHE A 198 20.90 -8.26 8.25
N VAL A 199 19.62 -8.12 8.57
CA VAL A 199 18.53 -8.37 7.62
C VAL A 199 17.68 -7.12 7.50
N ILE A 200 17.43 -6.67 6.27
CA ILE A 200 16.42 -5.66 5.96
C ILE A 200 15.25 -6.37 5.29
N SER A 201 14.11 -6.44 5.98
CA SER A 201 12.88 -7.02 5.46
C SER A 201 12.04 -5.94 4.77
N ALA A 202 12.18 -5.84 3.45
CA ALA A 202 11.53 -4.85 2.57
C ALA A 202 10.43 -5.49 1.69
N ILE A 203 9.62 -6.36 2.29
CA ILE A 203 8.58 -7.18 1.64
C ILE A 203 7.45 -6.37 0.97
N GLY A 204 7.29 -5.10 1.35
CA GLY A 204 6.22 -4.22 0.86
C GLY A 204 4.85 -4.45 1.52
N ILE A 205 3.90 -3.58 1.20
CA ILE A 205 2.58 -3.51 1.88
C ILE A 205 1.40 -3.97 1.01
N LEU A 206 1.60 -4.12 -0.31
CA LEU A 206 0.55 -4.47 -1.27
C LEU A 206 1.08 -5.52 -2.26
N HIS A 207 1.37 -6.72 -1.76
CA HIS A 207 2.09 -7.74 -2.54
C HIS A 207 1.47 -9.15 -2.46
N LYS A 208 0.81 -9.49 -1.33
CA LYS A 208 0.07 -10.73 -1.16
C LYS A 208 -1.36 -10.53 -1.65
N LEU A 209 -1.78 -11.35 -2.61
CA LEU A 209 -3.05 -11.18 -3.31
C LEU A 209 -4.23 -11.42 -2.36
N HIS A 210 -5.25 -10.56 -2.44
CA HIS A 210 -6.55 -10.88 -1.87
C HIS A 210 -7.43 -11.51 -2.94
N LEU A 211 -7.55 -12.84 -2.90
CA LEU A 211 -8.63 -13.50 -3.62
C LEU A 211 -9.89 -13.44 -2.74
N PRO A 212 -11.03 -13.02 -3.28
CA PRO A 212 -12.25 -12.95 -2.50
C PRO A 212 -12.68 -14.38 -2.12
N GLY A 213 -13.15 -14.57 -0.90
CA GLY A 213 -13.65 -15.86 -0.38
C GLY A 213 -14.99 -16.28 -0.96
N ILE A 214 -15.20 -16.06 -2.26
CA ILE A 214 -16.44 -16.36 -2.97
C ILE A 214 -16.55 -17.88 -3.13
N GLN A 215 -17.71 -18.42 -2.77
CA GLN A 215 -18.02 -19.83 -2.98
C GLN A 215 -17.88 -20.19 -4.48
N GLY A 216 -17.14 -21.26 -4.78
CA GLY A 216 -17.00 -21.77 -6.16
C GLY A 216 -15.97 -21.05 -7.01
N ILE A 217 -15.15 -20.15 -6.45
CA ILE A 217 -14.06 -19.46 -7.18
C ILE A 217 -13.11 -20.44 -7.90
N GLU A 218 -12.90 -21.63 -7.35
CA GLU A 218 -12.14 -22.71 -7.97
C GLU A 218 -12.84 -23.40 -9.15
N LYS A 219 -14.16 -23.27 -9.28
CA LYS A 219 -14.99 -24.04 -10.23
C LYS A 219 -15.20 -23.38 -11.58
N PHE A 220 -14.83 -22.11 -11.74
CA PHE A 220 -15.04 -21.40 -13.00
C PHE A 220 -14.29 -22.09 -14.14
N ALA A 221 -15.01 -22.49 -15.19
CA ALA A 221 -14.44 -23.21 -16.33
C ALA A 221 -13.79 -22.29 -17.36
N GLY A 222 -14.12 -20.99 -17.34
CA GLY A 222 -13.49 -19.98 -18.18
C GLY A 222 -12.12 -19.54 -17.66
N HIS A 223 -11.55 -18.52 -18.30
CA HIS A 223 -10.22 -18.02 -17.94
C HIS A 223 -10.27 -17.05 -16.76
N SER A 224 -9.38 -17.14 -15.77
CA SER A 224 -9.39 -16.20 -14.65
C SER A 224 -7.99 -15.87 -14.14
N PHE A 225 -7.79 -14.60 -13.80
CA PHE A 225 -6.53 -14.09 -13.25
C PHE A 225 -6.78 -12.88 -12.35
N HIS A 226 -5.79 -12.55 -11.52
CA HIS A 226 -5.79 -11.34 -10.69
C HIS A 226 -5.13 -10.19 -11.44
N SER A 227 -5.57 -8.94 -11.26
CA SER A 227 -5.05 -7.78 -11.99
C SER A 227 -3.52 -7.61 -11.88
N SER A 228 -2.95 -8.00 -10.73
CA SER A 228 -1.51 -7.98 -10.47
C SER A 228 -0.71 -9.12 -11.14
N ARG A 229 -1.37 -10.00 -11.89
CA ARG A 229 -0.82 -11.11 -12.70
C ARG A 229 -1.55 -11.13 -14.05
N TRP A 230 -1.63 -9.96 -14.68
CA TRP A 230 -2.40 -9.77 -15.90
C TRP A 230 -1.93 -10.72 -17.01
N ASP A 231 -2.86 -11.44 -17.65
CA ASP A 231 -2.53 -12.37 -18.73
C ASP A 231 -2.67 -11.68 -20.10
N PHE A 232 -1.56 -11.14 -20.62
CA PHE A 232 -1.51 -10.58 -21.99
C PHE A 232 -1.55 -11.65 -23.09
N ALA A 233 -1.19 -12.91 -22.79
CA ALA A 233 -1.31 -13.98 -23.75
C ALA A 233 -2.79 -14.26 -24.07
N TYR A 234 -3.65 -14.18 -23.05
CA TYR A 234 -5.10 -14.27 -23.18
C TYR A 234 -5.73 -12.97 -23.70
N THR A 235 -5.38 -11.82 -23.12
CA THR A 235 -6.07 -10.55 -23.40
C THR A 235 -5.63 -9.87 -24.70
N GLY A 236 -4.43 -10.16 -25.19
CA GLY A 236 -3.78 -9.34 -26.22
C GLY A 236 -3.29 -8.02 -25.63
N GLY A 237 -2.66 -7.18 -26.45
CA GLY A 237 -2.03 -5.93 -25.99
C GLY A 237 -0.76 -6.14 -25.18
N ASP A 238 -0.36 -5.11 -24.43
CA ASP A 238 0.88 -5.09 -23.65
C ASP A 238 0.83 -4.08 -22.49
N ARG A 239 1.94 -4.02 -21.72
CA ARG A 239 2.13 -3.08 -20.61
C ARG A 239 2.30 -1.61 -21.02
N PHE A 240 2.34 -1.32 -22.32
CA PHE A 240 2.42 0.02 -22.91
C PHE A 240 1.04 0.47 -23.46
N ASN A 241 -0.02 -0.24 -23.05
CA ASN A 241 -1.40 0.05 -23.39
C ASN A 241 -1.77 -0.21 -24.85
N SER A 242 -1.08 -1.12 -25.53
CA SER A 242 -1.55 -1.64 -26.82
C SER A 242 -2.96 -2.24 -26.68
N PRO A 243 -3.83 -2.15 -27.71
CA PRO A 243 -5.20 -2.63 -27.63
C PRO A 243 -5.32 -4.11 -27.21
N LEU A 244 -6.31 -4.41 -26.37
CA LEU A 244 -6.64 -5.77 -25.92
C LEU A 244 -7.43 -6.51 -27.00
N ASP A 245 -6.78 -6.82 -28.10
CA ASP A 245 -7.39 -7.30 -29.34
C ASP A 245 -7.96 -8.73 -29.26
N LYS A 246 -7.37 -9.60 -28.44
CA LYS A 246 -7.78 -11.02 -28.31
C LYS A 246 -9.07 -11.24 -27.52
N ILE A 247 -9.58 -10.23 -26.82
CA ILE A 247 -10.83 -10.32 -26.05
C ILE A 247 -12.04 -9.72 -26.76
N ARG A 248 -11.88 -9.26 -28.01
CA ARG A 248 -13.01 -8.78 -28.82
C ARG A 248 -14.13 -9.83 -28.91
N GLY A 249 -15.36 -9.40 -28.67
CA GLY A 249 -16.56 -10.26 -28.70
C GLY A 249 -16.69 -11.21 -27.51
N LYS A 250 -15.76 -11.19 -26.55
CA LYS A 250 -15.86 -11.98 -25.31
C LYS A 250 -16.66 -11.23 -24.25
N ARG A 251 -17.17 -11.98 -23.27
CA ARG A 251 -17.80 -11.49 -22.05
C ARG A 251 -16.78 -11.49 -20.92
N ILE A 252 -16.39 -10.31 -20.45
CA ILE A 252 -15.33 -10.12 -19.46
C ILE A 252 -15.96 -9.56 -18.17
N GLY A 253 -15.81 -10.28 -17.07
CA GLY A 253 -16.17 -9.77 -15.75
C GLY A 253 -14.95 -9.20 -15.04
N ILE A 254 -15.09 -8.02 -14.42
CA ILE A 254 -14.09 -7.48 -13.49
C ILE A 254 -14.72 -7.34 -12.11
N VAL A 255 -14.14 -8.00 -11.10
CA VAL A 255 -14.64 -8.03 -9.73
C VAL A 255 -13.84 -7.06 -8.87
N GLY A 256 -14.51 -6.09 -8.26
CA GLY A 256 -13.90 -5.01 -7.49
C GLY A 256 -13.87 -3.70 -8.27
N THR A 257 -13.88 -2.60 -7.54
CA THR A 257 -13.97 -1.22 -8.06
C THR A 257 -12.97 -0.28 -7.40
N GLY A 258 -11.86 -0.83 -6.89
CA GLY A 258 -10.71 -0.06 -6.40
C GLY A 258 -9.86 0.49 -7.55
N ALA A 259 -8.71 1.08 -7.20
CA ALA A 259 -7.81 1.75 -8.15
C ALA A 259 -7.45 0.90 -9.38
N SER A 260 -7.18 -0.39 -9.21
CA SER A 260 -6.85 -1.28 -10.34
C SER A 260 -7.97 -1.39 -11.37
N SER A 261 -9.23 -1.51 -10.93
CA SER A 261 -10.37 -1.54 -11.86
C SER A 261 -10.58 -0.18 -12.52
N ILE A 262 -10.40 0.90 -11.76
CA ILE A 262 -10.57 2.26 -12.26
C ILE A 262 -9.61 2.54 -13.42
N GLN A 263 -8.37 2.09 -13.30
CA GLN A 263 -7.33 2.23 -14.33
C GLN A 263 -7.51 1.24 -15.50
N ALA A 264 -7.93 0.00 -15.23
CA ALA A 264 -8.08 -1.02 -16.28
C ALA A 264 -9.37 -0.90 -17.11
N LEU A 265 -10.47 -0.40 -16.52
CA LEU A 265 -11.78 -0.37 -17.16
C LEU A 265 -11.80 0.38 -18.50
N PRO A 266 -11.17 1.56 -18.66
CA PRO A 266 -11.13 2.25 -19.96
C PRO A 266 -10.52 1.41 -21.09
N HIS A 267 -9.50 0.61 -20.79
CA HIS A 267 -8.87 -0.29 -21.77
C HIS A 267 -9.76 -1.48 -22.10
N LEU A 268 -10.43 -2.06 -21.09
CA LEU A 268 -11.42 -3.11 -21.29
C LEU A 268 -12.62 -2.61 -22.12
N ALA A 269 -13.15 -1.42 -21.80
CA ALA A 269 -14.30 -0.82 -22.45
C ALA A 269 -14.06 -0.59 -23.97
N ARG A 270 -12.82 -0.27 -24.37
CA ARG A 270 -12.41 -0.07 -25.77
C ARG A 270 -12.02 -1.35 -26.52
N SER A 271 -11.93 -2.49 -25.84
CA SER A 271 -11.48 -3.75 -26.44
C SER A 271 -12.45 -4.36 -27.47
N GLY A 272 -13.72 -3.95 -27.42
CA GLY A 272 -14.81 -4.60 -28.15
C GLY A 272 -15.36 -5.86 -27.48
N ALA A 273 -15.03 -6.08 -26.21
CA ALA A 273 -15.68 -7.05 -25.33
C ALA A 273 -16.96 -6.50 -24.70
N GLU A 274 -17.86 -7.37 -24.26
CA GLU A 274 -18.91 -7.05 -23.29
C GLU A 274 -18.30 -7.08 -21.88
N VAL A 275 -18.34 -5.97 -21.15
CA VAL A 275 -17.64 -5.80 -19.86
C VAL A 275 -18.66 -5.66 -18.73
N TYR A 276 -18.57 -6.56 -17.74
CA TYR A 276 -19.42 -6.57 -16.55
C TYR A 276 -18.59 -6.18 -15.32
N VAL A 277 -18.94 -5.05 -14.70
CA VAL A 277 -18.23 -4.51 -13.53
C VAL A 277 -18.98 -4.85 -12.25
N PHE A 278 -18.47 -5.78 -11.45
CA PHE A 278 -19.13 -6.21 -10.21
C PHE A 278 -18.69 -5.34 -9.03
N GLN A 279 -19.60 -4.48 -8.56
CA GLN A 279 -19.34 -3.45 -7.57
C GLN A 279 -20.02 -3.72 -6.24
N ARG A 280 -19.20 -3.97 -5.21
CA ARG A 280 -19.65 -3.95 -3.80
C ARG A 280 -19.74 -2.53 -3.25
N THR A 281 -18.69 -1.74 -3.42
CA THR A 281 -18.59 -0.38 -2.89
C THR A 281 -17.99 0.53 -3.95
N PRO A 282 -18.68 1.61 -4.36
CA PRO A 282 -18.10 2.58 -5.28
C PRO A 282 -16.88 3.28 -4.66
N SER A 283 -15.91 3.63 -5.49
CA SER A 283 -14.75 4.45 -5.11
C SER A 283 -15.08 5.94 -5.23
N SER A 284 -14.40 6.78 -4.46
CA SER A 284 -14.30 8.21 -4.74
C SER A 284 -13.39 8.43 -5.94
N VAL A 285 -13.92 8.96 -7.05
CA VAL A 285 -13.18 9.16 -8.31
C VAL A 285 -13.14 10.63 -8.69
N ASP A 286 -12.01 11.26 -8.41
CA ASP A 286 -11.76 12.67 -8.73
C ASP A 286 -11.07 12.81 -10.09
N ALA A 287 -10.93 14.05 -10.58
CA ALA A 287 -10.19 14.34 -11.79
C ALA A 287 -8.68 14.12 -11.59
N LYS A 288 -8.00 13.74 -12.68
CA LYS A 288 -6.54 13.51 -12.69
C LYS A 288 -5.86 14.17 -13.89
N PRO A 289 -5.74 15.51 -13.95
CA PRO A 289 -4.99 16.14 -15.02
C PRO A 289 -3.55 15.64 -15.04
N ASN A 290 -3.11 15.07 -16.17
CA ASN A 290 -1.78 14.50 -16.32
C ASN A 290 -0.98 15.22 -17.44
N PRO A 291 -0.60 16.49 -17.23
CA PRO A 291 0.16 17.23 -18.24
C PRO A 291 1.55 16.61 -18.45
N PRO A 292 2.11 16.69 -19.68
CA PRO A 292 3.50 16.32 -19.91
C PRO A 292 4.43 17.22 -19.10
N THR A 293 5.60 16.70 -18.73
CA THR A 293 6.58 17.46 -17.95
C THR A 293 7.17 18.58 -18.79
N ASP A 294 7.10 19.82 -18.28
CA ASP A 294 7.83 20.95 -18.84
C ASP A 294 9.32 20.79 -18.54
N ARG A 295 10.10 20.51 -19.59
CA ARG A 295 11.55 20.31 -19.50
C ARG A 295 12.28 21.57 -19.05
N THR A 296 11.83 22.75 -19.46
CA THR A 296 12.48 24.02 -19.09
C THR A 296 12.35 24.25 -17.59
N TRP A 297 11.15 24.01 -17.05
CA TRP A 297 10.91 24.03 -15.62
C TRP A 297 11.76 22.98 -14.89
N PHE A 298 11.73 21.72 -15.34
CA PHE A 298 12.44 20.63 -14.67
C PHE A 298 13.95 20.88 -14.61
N GLU A 299 14.56 21.34 -15.71
CA GLU A 299 15.98 21.67 -15.79
C GLU A 299 16.37 22.91 -14.96
N SER A 300 15.41 23.75 -14.58
CA SER A 300 15.64 24.92 -13.73
C SER A 300 15.77 24.60 -12.24
N LEU A 301 15.31 23.41 -11.82
CA LEU A 301 15.26 22.97 -10.43
C LEU A 301 16.66 22.91 -9.80
N LYS A 302 16.77 23.30 -8.52
CA LYS A 302 18.05 23.37 -7.79
C LYS A 302 18.29 22.10 -6.97
N PRO A 303 19.54 21.75 -6.65
CA PRO A 303 19.84 20.58 -5.81
C PRO A 303 19.01 20.58 -4.51
N GLY A 304 18.47 19.42 -4.15
CA GLY A 304 17.55 19.23 -3.02
C GLY A 304 16.08 19.55 -3.34
N TRP A 305 15.73 19.84 -4.60
CA TRP A 305 14.36 20.12 -5.00
C TRP A 305 13.41 18.96 -4.71
N GLN A 306 13.87 17.72 -4.86
CA GLN A 306 13.00 16.55 -4.72
C GLN A 306 12.57 16.37 -3.28
N ASP A 307 13.53 16.42 -2.34
CA ASP A 307 13.25 16.35 -0.91
C ASP A 307 12.39 17.54 -0.45
N HIS A 308 12.66 18.75 -0.94
CA HIS A 308 11.84 19.94 -0.62
C HIS A 308 10.39 19.78 -1.12
N ARG A 309 10.20 19.28 -2.35
CA ARG A 309 8.86 19.08 -2.93
C ARG A 309 8.09 17.98 -2.21
N ALA A 310 8.77 16.90 -1.83
CA ALA A 310 8.17 15.84 -1.03
C ALA A 310 7.79 16.33 0.38
N ASP A 311 8.67 17.06 1.07
CA ASP A 311 8.39 17.64 2.39
C ASP A 311 7.21 18.62 2.34
N ASN A 312 7.14 19.50 1.34
CA ASN A 312 6.01 20.39 1.11
C ASN A 312 4.69 19.61 0.99
N PHE A 313 4.67 18.54 0.18
CA PHE A 313 3.51 17.67 0.03
C PHE A 313 3.11 17.01 1.37
N GLU A 314 4.06 16.41 2.09
CA GLU A 314 3.80 15.75 3.37
C GLU A 314 3.29 16.72 4.44
N ARG A 315 3.79 17.96 4.46
CA ARG A 315 3.33 19.03 5.37
C ARG A 315 1.89 19.43 5.07
N ILE A 316 1.53 19.64 3.80
CA ILE A 316 0.14 19.90 3.40
C ILE A 316 -0.76 18.75 3.82
N LEU A 317 -0.35 17.50 3.57
CA LEU A 317 -1.11 16.31 3.98
C LEU A 317 -1.25 16.14 5.50
N SER A 318 -0.37 16.76 6.28
CA SER A 318 -0.44 16.77 7.73
C SER A 318 -1.19 18.00 8.28
N GLY A 319 -1.77 18.83 7.40
CA GLY A 319 -2.47 20.06 7.76
C GLY A 319 -1.54 21.18 8.25
N GLN A 320 -0.25 21.11 7.93
CA GLN A 320 0.70 22.18 8.23
C GLN A 320 0.65 23.23 7.10
N PRO A 321 0.43 24.52 7.42
CA PRO A 321 0.38 25.59 6.42
C PRO A 321 1.62 25.66 5.56
N GLN A 322 1.46 25.88 4.25
CA GLN A 322 2.53 26.11 3.30
C GLN A 322 2.22 27.35 2.44
N ASP A 323 3.23 28.17 2.16
CA ASP A 323 3.05 29.38 1.33
C ASP A 323 2.71 29.04 -0.14
N ILE A 324 3.23 27.91 -0.62
CA ILE A 324 3.06 27.44 -1.99
C ILE A 324 2.72 25.96 -1.95
N ASP A 325 1.69 25.57 -2.71
CA ASP A 325 1.42 24.17 -3.04
C ASP A 325 2.24 23.78 -4.27
N LEU A 326 3.34 23.07 -4.03
CA LEU A 326 4.24 22.70 -5.12
C LEU A 326 3.61 21.63 -6.02
N VAL A 327 2.87 20.67 -5.44
CA VAL A 327 2.27 19.53 -6.17
C VAL A 327 0.98 19.93 -6.86
N ASN A 328 0.11 20.69 -6.20
CA ASN A 328 -1.09 21.30 -6.76
C ASN A 328 -1.97 20.30 -7.51
N ASP A 329 -2.50 19.30 -6.79
CA ASP A 329 -3.36 18.27 -7.36
C ASP A 329 -4.50 17.84 -6.39
N GLY A 330 -5.25 16.82 -6.77
CA GLY A 330 -6.40 16.35 -6.01
C GLY A 330 -6.07 15.82 -4.60
N TRP A 331 -4.81 15.50 -4.29
CA TRP A 331 -4.39 15.19 -2.92
C TRP A 331 -4.29 16.46 -2.08
N THR A 332 -3.61 17.49 -2.57
CA THR A 332 -3.36 18.72 -1.82
C THR A 332 -4.59 19.62 -1.77
N HIS A 333 -5.40 19.67 -2.83
CA HIS A 333 -6.64 20.47 -2.88
C HIS A 333 -7.62 20.08 -1.79
N PHE A 334 -7.78 18.78 -1.55
CA PHE A 334 -8.63 18.28 -0.46
C PHE A 334 -8.13 18.79 0.90
N MET A 335 -6.82 18.67 1.16
CA MET A 335 -6.22 19.06 2.43
C MET A 335 -6.20 20.57 2.66
N LEU A 336 -5.90 21.36 1.62
CA LEU A 336 -5.92 22.83 1.70
C LEU A 336 -7.34 23.37 1.87
N SER A 337 -8.34 22.66 1.37
CA SER A 337 -9.74 23.01 1.66
C SER A 337 -10.07 22.82 3.15
N MET A 338 -9.41 21.87 3.85
CA MET A 338 -9.49 21.73 5.31
C MET A 338 -8.81 22.88 6.05
N GLU A 339 -7.64 23.30 5.59
CA GLU A 339 -6.90 24.41 6.20
C GLU A 339 -7.60 25.77 6.04
N ALA A 340 -8.13 26.06 4.84
CA ALA A 340 -8.77 27.33 4.53
C ALA A 340 -10.00 27.61 5.42
N LEU A 341 -10.73 26.57 5.81
CA LEU A 341 -11.86 26.65 6.73
C LEU A 341 -11.42 26.66 8.22
N GLY A 342 -10.19 26.22 8.51
CA GLY A 342 -9.52 26.24 9.82
C GLY A 342 -9.07 27.61 10.32
N LYS A 343 -9.09 28.65 9.48
CA LYS A 343 -8.69 30.02 9.83
C LYS A 343 -9.72 30.78 10.67
N ASP A 344 -10.93 30.25 10.81
CA ASP A 344 -11.93 30.73 11.76
C ASP A 344 -11.78 29.99 13.10
N SER A 345 -11.08 30.60 14.06
CA SER A 345 -10.78 30.02 15.37
C SER A 345 -12.01 29.84 16.28
N SER A 346 -13.19 30.27 15.84
CA SER A 346 -14.44 30.17 16.61
C SER A 346 -15.19 28.85 16.41
N THR A 347 -14.87 28.07 15.37
CA THR A 347 -15.52 26.78 15.06
C THR A 347 -14.66 25.60 15.55
N PRO A 348 -15.24 24.60 16.24
CA PRO A 348 -14.52 23.38 16.62
C PRO A 348 -13.87 22.68 15.42
N LYS A 349 -12.64 22.16 15.61
CA LYS A 349 -11.86 21.51 14.53
C LYS A 349 -12.62 20.37 13.84
N ASP A 350 -13.36 19.57 14.61
CA ASP A 350 -14.12 18.43 14.07
C ASP A 350 -15.27 18.88 13.16
N ASP A 351 -15.93 19.99 13.48
CA ASP A 351 -17.00 20.58 12.65
C ASP A 351 -16.43 21.11 11.32
N ILE A 352 -15.20 21.62 11.34
CA ILE A 352 -14.48 22.08 10.14
C ILE A 352 -14.13 20.89 9.25
N LEU A 353 -13.52 19.84 9.82
CA LEU A 353 -13.18 18.61 9.10
C LEU A 353 -14.43 17.98 8.47
N LYS A 354 -15.54 17.92 9.20
CA LYS A 354 -16.81 17.40 8.69
C LYS A 354 -17.36 18.24 7.53
N LYS A 355 -17.36 19.57 7.64
CA LYS A 355 -17.84 20.45 6.54
C LYS A 355 -17.00 20.28 5.27
N VAL A 356 -15.69 20.12 5.41
CA VAL A 356 -14.80 19.92 4.27
C VAL A 356 -15.05 18.59 3.61
N ASP A 357 -15.14 17.53 4.42
CA ASP A 357 -15.48 16.19 3.95
C ASP A 357 -16.79 16.18 3.16
N ILE A 358 -17.85 16.79 3.71
CA ILE A 358 -19.15 16.93 3.05
C ILE A 358 -19.00 17.64 1.70
N LYS A 359 -18.35 18.81 1.67
CA LYS A 359 -18.17 19.58 0.44
C LYS A 359 -17.40 18.78 -0.62
N ALA A 360 -16.33 18.11 -0.23
CA ALA A 360 -15.53 17.30 -1.13
C ALA A 360 -16.31 16.10 -1.68
N MET A 361 -17.07 15.41 -0.82
CA MET A 361 -17.86 14.23 -1.21
C MET A 361 -19.07 14.61 -2.06
N GLU A 362 -19.75 15.73 -1.79
CA GLU A 362 -20.82 16.23 -2.66
C GLU A 362 -20.29 16.61 -4.05
N SER A 363 -19.15 17.28 -4.13
CA SER A 363 -18.49 17.60 -5.41
C SER A 363 -18.23 16.33 -6.25
N LEU A 364 -17.76 15.25 -5.60
CA LEU A 364 -17.58 13.96 -6.27
C LEU A 364 -18.91 13.34 -6.74
N ARG A 365 -19.97 13.42 -5.95
CA ARG A 365 -21.30 12.90 -6.33
C ARG A 365 -21.89 13.69 -7.50
N SER A 366 -21.77 15.01 -7.48
CA SER A 366 -22.17 15.87 -8.61
C SER A 366 -21.40 15.52 -9.87
N ARG A 367 -20.08 15.31 -9.77
CA ARG A 367 -19.26 14.85 -10.92
C ARG A 367 -19.79 13.54 -11.51
N VAL A 368 -20.22 12.58 -10.69
CA VAL A 368 -20.83 11.33 -11.18
C VAL A 368 -22.14 11.62 -11.93
N GLU A 369 -23.03 12.44 -11.36
CA GLU A 369 -24.30 12.82 -11.99
C GLU A 369 -24.12 13.57 -13.32
N GLU A 370 -23.09 14.43 -13.40
CA GLU A 370 -22.80 15.21 -14.61
C GLU A 370 -22.27 14.33 -15.75
N ILE A 371 -21.47 13.32 -15.44
CA ILE A 371 -20.79 12.49 -16.45
C ILE A 371 -21.64 11.28 -16.86
N VAL A 372 -22.25 10.57 -15.90
CA VAL A 372 -22.93 9.30 -16.16
C VAL A 372 -24.39 9.54 -16.54
N LYS A 373 -24.74 9.20 -17.79
CA LYS A 373 -26.04 9.52 -18.39
C LYS A 373 -27.19 8.68 -17.84
N ASP A 374 -26.94 7.41 -17.56
CA ASP A 374 -27.93 6.52 -16.97
C ASP A 374 -28.07 6.81 -15.46
N LYS A 375 -29.27 7.19 -15.03
CA LYS A 375 -29.51 7.67 -13.66
C LYS A 375 -29.34 6.59 -12.61
N GLU A 376 -29.71 5.35 -12.91
CA GLU A 376 -29.57 4.23 -11.98
C GLU A 376 -28.09 3.87 -11.78
N THR A 377 -27.33 3.83 -12.87
CA THR A 377 -25.87 3.63 -12.85
C THR A 377 -25.16 4.77 -12.13
N ALA A 378 -25.55 6.02 -12.39
CA ALA A 378 -25.01 7.19 -11.70
C ALA A 378 -25.24 7.10 -10.18
N GLU A 379 -26.46 6.77 -9.73
CA GLU A 379 -26.76 6.60 -8.31
C GLU A 379 -25.92 5.48 -7.68
N ALA A 380 -25.77 4.34 -8.36
CA ALA A 380 -24.97 3.23 -7.88
C ALA A 380 -23.45 3.54 -7.80
N LEU A 381 -22.95 4.49 -8.59
CA LEU A 381 -21.55 4.94 -8.59
C LEU A 381 -21.24 6.00 -7.53
N LYS A 382 -22.23 6.58 -6.86
CA LYS A 382 -22.01 7.60 -5.84
C LYS A 382 -21.39 7.00 -4.56
N PRO A 383 -20.23 7.51 -4.10
CA PRO A 383 -19.64 7.09 -2.84
C PRO A 383 -20.34 7.76 -1.66
N TRP A 384 -20.83 6.97 -0.70
CA TRP A 384 -21.55 7.42 0.49
C TRP A 384 -20.78 7.04 1.77
N TYR A 385 -19.63 7.67 1.96
CA TYR A 385 -18.73 7.53 3.11
C TYR A 385 -17.80 8.75 3.19
N GLY A 386 -17.06 8.95 4.29
CA GLY A 386 -16.08 10.04 4.41
C GLY A 386 -14.89 9.87 3.46
N ARG A 387 -14.35 10.94 2.89
CA ARG A 387 -13.34 10.95 1.82
C ARG A 387 -12.11 10.10 2.14
N LEU A 388 -11.67 10.07 3.40
CA LEU A 388 -10.49 9.30 3.84
C LEU A 388 -10.82 7.90 4.38
N CYS A 389 -12.08 7.46 4.32
CA CYS A 389 -12.46 6.08 4.66
C CYS A 389 -11.91 5.04 3.68
N LYS A 390 -11.54 5.47 2.47
CA LYS A 390 -10.85 4.66 1.46
C LYS A 390 -9.77 5.54 0.82
N ARG A 391 -8.79 4.92 0.17
CA ARG A 391 -7.82 5.67 -0.65
C ARG A 391 -8.57 6.37 -1.78
N PRO A 392 -8.48 7.72 -1.87
CA PRO A 392 -9.05 8.45 -3.00
C PRO A 392 -8.51 7.91 -4.32
N CYS A 393 -9.38 7.78 -5.31
CA CYS A 393 -8.99 7.44 -6.67
C CYS A 393 -9.13 8.66 -7.57
N PHE A 394 -8.32 8.70 -8.63
CA PHE A 394 -8.27 9.81 -9.57
C PHE A 394 -8.24 9.22 -10.98
N HIS A 395 -9.21 9.58 -11.83
CA HIS A 395 -9.25 9.10 -13.21
C HIS A 395 -10.14 10.00 -14.09
N ASN A 396 -9.71 10.24 -15.33
CA ASN A 396 -10.46 11.09 -16.24
C ASN A 396 -11.54 10.34 -17.01
N GLU A 397 -11.29 9.09 -17.41
CA GLU A 397 -12.20 8.33 -18.31
C GLU A 397 -13.07 7.26 -17.63
N TYR A 398 -12.87 6.95 -16.34
CA TYR A 398 -13.53 5.80 -15.69
C TYR A 398 -15.05 5.96 -15.65
N LEU A 399 -15.53 7.15 -15.29
CA LEU A 399 -16.96 7.45 -15.24
C LEU A 399 -17.57 7.46 -16.65
N ASP A 400 -16.84 7.96 -17.66
CA ASP A 400 -17.29 7.94 -19.06
C ASP A 400 -17.52 6.53 -19.60
N CYS A 401 -16.77 5.54 -19.11
CA CYS A 401 -16.91 4.15 -19.56
C CYS A 401 -18.33 3.61 -19.37
N PHE A 402 -19.04 4.06 -18.33
CA PHE A 402 -20.41 3.62 -18.05
C PHE A 402 -21.46 4.21 -19.01
N ASN A 403 -21.05 5.11 -19.91
CA ASN A 403 -21.88 5.57 -21.01
C ASN A 403 -21.72 4.70 -22.28
N TYR A 404 -20.81 3.72 -22.28
CA TYR A 404 -20.62 2.84 -23.42
C TYR A 404 -21.61 1.68 -23.38
N PRO A 405 -22.23 1.30 -24.51
CA PRO A 405 -23.28 0.29 -24.53
C PRO A 405 -22.81 -1.12 -24.14
N ASN A 406 -21.51 -1.39 -24.23
CA ASN A 406 -20.89 -2.67 -23.89
C ASN A 406 -20.35 -2.73 -22.44
N VAL A 407 -20.60 -1.72 -21.61
CA VAL A 407 -20.15 -1.68 -20.21
C VAL A 407 -21.35 -1.70 -19.28
N HIS A 408 -21.41 -2.71 -18.43
CA HIS A 408 -22.55 -2.98 -17.55
C HIS A 408 -22.10 -2.93 -16.09
N LEU A 409 -22.62 -1.97 -15.31
CA LEU A 409 -22.41 -1.94 -13.87
C LEU A 409 -23.34 -2.94 -13.17
N ILE A 410 -22.76 -3.89 -12.44
CA ILE A 410 -23.50 -4.83 -11.60
C ILE A 410 -23.31 -4.40 -10.14
N HIS A 411 -24.22 -3.54 -9.66
CA HIS A 411 -24.25 -3.13 -8.26
C HIS A 411 -24.78 -4.24 -7.36
N THR A 412 -24.02 -4.62 -6.33
CA THR A 412 -24.37 -5.74 -5.45
C THR A 412 -25.00 -5.29 -4.13
N ASP A 413 -25.49 -4.04 -4.03
CA ASP A 413 -26.11 -3.48 -2.82
C ASP A 413 -25.23 -3.67 -1.55
N GLY A 414 -23.91 -3.52 -1.69
CA GLY A 414 -22.96 -3.68 -0.57
C GLY A 414 -22.63 -5.12 -0.15
N LYS A 415 -23.34 -6.13 -0.69
CA LYS A 415 -23.21 -7.53 -0.26
C LYS A 415 -22.02 -8.28 -0.88
N GLY A 416 -21.52 -7.80 -2.02
CA GLY A 416 -20.58 -8.56 -2.86
C GLY A 416 -21.32 -9.53 -3.79
N VAL A 417 -20.57 -10.24 -4.61
CA VAL A 417 -21.13 -11.26 -5.51
C VAL A 417 -21.53 -12.52 -4.71
N ASP A 418 -22.58 -13.21 -5.14
CA ASP A 418 -23.18 -14.32 -4.38
C ASP A 418 -22.27 -15.57 -4.41
N ARG A 419 -21.87 -15.98 -5.61
CA ARG A 419 -21.00 -17.13 -5.86
C ARG A 419 -20.42 -17.11 -7.27
N ILE A 420 -19.42 -17.95 -7.51
CA ILE A 420 -18.93 -18.29 -8.84
C ILE A 420 -19.51 -19.65 -9.26
N SER A 421 -20.03 -19.74 -10.48
CA SER A 421 -20.45 -20.99 -11.11
C SER A 421 -19.37 -21.47 -12.08
N GLU A 422 -19.60 -22.64 -12.69
CA GLU A 422 -18.76 -23.10 -13.80
C GLU A 422 -18.80 -22.14 -15.01
N LYS A 423 -19.90 -21.38 -15.18
CA LYS A 423 -20.14 -20.51 -16.34
C LYS A 423 -19.82 -19.04 -16.10
N GLY A 424 -19.74 -18.57 -14.86
CA GLY A 424 -19.50 -17.16 -14.58
C GLY A 424 -19.85 -16.71 -13.16
N VAL A 425 -20.25 -15.46 -13.02
CA VAL A 425 -20.54 -14.83 -11.72
C VAL A 425 -22.03 -14.84 -11.48
N VAL A 426 -22.45 -15.25 -10.29
CA VAL A 426 -23.84 -15.08 -9.82
C VAL A 426 -23.88 -13.90 -8.88
N SER A 427 -24.76 -12.94 -9.16
CA SER A 427 -24.96 -11.74 -8.36
C SER A 427 -26.43 -11.33 -8.38
N ASN A 428 -26.97 -10.96 -7.22
CA ASN A 428 -28.37 -10.59 -7.05
C ASN A 428 -29.32 -11.69 -7.57
N GLY A 429 -28.94 -12.97 -7.41
CA GLY A 429 -29.72 -14.12 -7.89
C GLY A 429 -29.73 -14.31 -9.43
N LYS A 430 -28.99 -13.48 -10.19
CA LYS A 430 -28.82 -13.61 -11.63
C LYS A 430 -27.43 -14.14 -11.97
N GLU A 431 -27.35 -15.08 -12.90
CA GLU A 431 -26.10 -15.58 -13.45
C GLU A 431 -25.68 -14.74 -14.66
N TYR A 432 -24.44 -14.27 -14.62
CA TYR A 432 -23.75 -13.60 -15.71
C TYR A 432 -22.72 -14.58 -16.25
N GLU A 433 -23.02 -15.18 -17.40
CA GLU A 433 -22.08 -16.06 -18.08
C GLU A 433 -20.91 -15.24 -18.64
N LEU A 434 -19.68 -15.68 -18.38
CA LEU A 434 -18.46 -14.96 -18.70
C LEU A 434 -17.45 -15.89 -19.33
N ASP A 435 -16.64 -15.35 -20.24
CA ASP A 435 -15.50 -16.08 -20.82
C ASP A 435 -14.23 -15.84 -19.99
N CYS A 436 -14.18 -14.71 -19.28
CA CYS A 436 -13.07 -14.37 -18.38
C CYS A 436 -13.54 -13.64 -17.12
N ILE A 437 -12.90 -13.95 -15.98
CA ILE A 437 -13.05 -13.19 -14.73
C ILE A 437 -11.70 -12.59 -14.34
N ILE A 438 -11.68 -11.28 -14.18
CA ILE A 438 -10.54 -10.51 -13.69
C ILE A 438 -10.81 -10.13 -12.24
N TYR A 439 -9.99 -10.62 -11.33
CA TYR A 439 -10.05 -10.23 -9.91
C TYR A 439 -9.21 -8.98 -9.69
N ALA A 440 -9.87 -7.85 -9.46
CA ALA A 440 -9.26 -6.58 -9.06
C ALA A 440 -9.58 -6.29 -7.59
N THR A 441 -9.34 -7.31 -6.76
CA THR A 441 -9.81 -7.40 -5.37
C THR A 441 -8.77 -7.00 -4.33
N GLY A 442 -7.62 -6.49 -4.78
CA GLY A 442 -6.62 -5.85 -3.94
C GLY A 442 -5.64 -6.82 -3.30
N PHE A 443 -5.12 -6.43 -2.13
CA PHE A 443 -4.00 -7.11 -1.47
C PHE A 443 -4.21 -7.15 0.04
N ASP A 444 -3.50 -8.08 0.66
CA ASP A 444 -3.43 -8.22 2.10
C ASP A 444 -2.64 -7.09 2.75
N TRP A 445 -3.36 -6.29 3.53
CA TRP A 445 -2.86 -5.18 4.30
C TRP A 445 -2.79 -5.46 5.80
N GLY A 446 -3.62 -6.35 6.33
CA GLY A 446 -3.98 -6.37 7.74
C GLY A 446 -3.55 -7.62 8.51
N THR A 447 -3.12 -8.69 7.82
CA THR A 447 -2.68 -9.90 8.52
C THR A 447 -1.30 -9.77 9.16
N ASP A 448 -0.96 -10.74 10.00
CA ASP A 448 0.34 -10.89 10.64
C ASP A 448 1.52 -10.66 9.66
N TYR A 449 2.59 -10.04 10.14
CA TYR A 449 3.73 -9.67 9.30
C TYR A 449 4.40 -10.89 8.66
N SER A 450 4.64 -11.95 9.44
CA SER A 450 5.24 -13.19 8.95
C SER A 450 4.34 -13.88 7.92
N GLN A 451 3.02 -13.87 8.14
CA GLN A 451 2.04 -14.38 7.17
C GLN A 451 2.01 -13.60 5.87
N ARG A 452 2.11 -12.26 5.91
CA ARG A 452 2.21 -11.43 4.70
C ARG A 452 3.51 -11.71 3.96
N ALA A 453 4.62 -11.82 4.68
CA ALA A 453 5.94 -12.14 4.13
C ALA A 453 6.04 -13.55 3.54
N ASN A 454 5.12 -14.46 3.89
CA ASN A 454 5.24 -15.91 3.67
C ASN A 454 6.57 -16.46 4.25
N MET A 455 6.99 -15.93 5.39
CA MET A 455 8.32 -16.14 5.96
C MET A 455 8.23 -16.36 7.47
N THR A 456 8.80 -17.46 7.99
CA THR A 456 8.90 -17.68 9.44
C THR A 456 10.13 -16.98 10.00
N ILE A 457 9.94 -16.03 10.91
CA ILE A 457 11.02 -15.24 11.53
C ILE A 457 11.16 -15.67 13.00
N LYS A 458 12.33 -16.17 13.38
CA LYS A 458 12.66 -16.64 14.74
C LYS A 458 13.86 -15.88 15.30
N GLY A 459 13.62 -15.11 16.36
CA GLY A 459 14.63 -14.37 17.09
C GLY A 459 15.34 -15.23 18.15
N ARG A 460 15.80 -14.59 19.22
CA ARG A 460 16.48 -15.24 20.35
C ARG A 460 15.61 -16.33 20.97
N ASN A 461 16.24 -17.41 21.42
CA ASN A 461 15.58 -18.56 22.07
C ASN A 461 14.44 -19.20 21.26
N GLY A 462 14.42 -19.01 19.94
CA GLY A 462 13.39 -19.54 19.06
C GLY A 462 12.06 -18.79 19.05
N LEU A 463 11.97 -17.64 19.75
CA LEU A 463 10.77 -16.80 19.78
C LEU A 463 10.42 -16.34 18.35
N THR A 464 9.22 -16.65 17.89
CA THR A 464 8.77 -16.20 16.57
C THR A 464 8.27 -14.77 16.61
N LEU A 465 8.40 -14.03 15.50
CA LEU A 465 7.86 -12.67 15.40
C LEU A 465 6.34 -12.65 15.57
N THR A 466 5.66 -13.68 15.07
CA THR A 466 4.22 -13.85 15.21
C THR A 466 3.81 -14.00 16.69
N GLU A 467 4.55 -14.78 17.49
CA GLU A 467 4.34 -14.87 18.94
C GLU A 467 4.63 -13.53 19.63
N LYS A 468 5.74 -12.86 19.29
CA LYS A 468 6.09 -11.54 19.87
C LYS A 468 5.02 -10.48 19.60
N TRP A 469 4.37 -10.55 18.44
CA TRP A 469 3.37 -9.57 17.98
C TRP A 469 1.92 -10.04 18.13
N GLU A 470 1.65 -11.08 18.93
CA GLU A 470 0.29 -11.58 19.17
C GLU A 470 -0.66 -10.48 19.69
N ASP A 471 -0.17 -9.66 20.62
CA ASP A 471 -0.89 -8.49 21.17
C ASP A 471 -0.72 -7.21 20.33
N GLY A 472 -0.15 -7.33 19.14
CA GLY A 472 0.22 -6.24 18.25
C GLY A 472 1.72 -5.96 18.19
N PRO A 473 2.17 -5.18 17.20
CA PRO A 473 3.59 -4.89 16.98
C PRO A 473 4.29 -4.29 18.19
N SER A 474 5.55 -4.69 18.39
CA SER A 474 6.45 -4.14 19.40
C SER A 474 7.75 -3.79 18.73
N THR A 475 8.07 -2.50 18.66
CA THR A 475 9.22 -1.97 17.93
C THR A 475 9.79 -0.74 18.63
N LEU A 476 10.98 -0.33 18.21
CA LEU A 476 11.46 1.04 18.33
C LEU A 476 11.47 1.66 16.92
N HIS A 477 10.85 2.84 16.83
CA HIS A 477 10.70 3.62 15.58
C HIS A 477 9.97 2.88 14.44
N GLY A 478 9.33 1.74 14.69
CA GLY A 478 8.71 0.92 13.64
C GLY A 478 9.71 0.17 12.75
N ILE A 479 10.98 0.06 13.17
CA ILE A 479 12.06 -0.53 12.35
C ILE A 479 12.73 -1.72 13.02
N ILE A 480 13.14 -1.61 14.28
CA ILE A 480 13.83 -2.68 15.02
C ILE A 480 12.97 -3.14 16.20
N GLY A 481 13.09 -4.41 16.60
CA GLY A 481 12.35 -4.98 17.73
C GLY A 481 13.28 -5.74 18.67
N ARG A 482 12.99 -5.72 19.97
CA ARG A 482 13.74 -6.46 20.99
C ARG A 482 13.55 -7.97 20.78
N ASP A 483 14.59 -8.75 21.06
CA ASP A 483 14.67 -10.21 20.86
C ASP A 483 14.89 -10.63 19.39
N PHE A 484 14.98 -9.66 18.46
CA PHE A 484 15.25 -9.85 17.03
C PHE A 484 16.46 -8.98 16.62
N PRO A 485 17.66 -9.23 17.16
CA PRO A 485 18.83 -8.38 16.94
C PRO A 485 19.16 -8.28 15.45
N ASN A 486 19.60 -7.10 15.00
CA ASN A 486 20.00 -6.83 13.61
C ASN A 486 18.91 -7.07 12.53
N LEU A 487 17.64 -7.29 12.91
CA LEU A 487 16.51 -7.34 11.98
C LEU A 487 15.86 -5.96 11.87
N LEU A 488 15.83 -5.40 10.67
CA LEU A 488 15.20 -4.13 10.35
C LEU A 488 14.00 -4.38 9.43
N THR A 489 12.78 -4.08 9.90
CA THR A 489 11.55 -4.25 9.12
C THR A 489 11.12 -2.95 8.48
N PHE A 490 10.88 -2.95 7.17
CA PHE A 490 10.23 -1.83 6.49
C PHE A 490 8.73 -2.07 6.45
N THR A 491 8.05 -1.59 7.49
CA THR A 491 6.61 -1.71 7.67
C THR A 491 5.98 -0.35 7.92
N HIS A 492 4.66 -0.26 7.74
CA HIS A 492 3.89 0.91 8.17
C HIS A 492 3.51 0.83 9.67
N LEU A 493 3.58 -0.36 10.27
CA LEU A 493 3.23 -0.60 11.67
C LEU A 493 4.16 0.17 12.61
N GLN A 494 3.59 0.84 13.62
CA GLN A 494 4.32 1.65 14.61
C GLN A 494 5.31 2.66 14.00
N SER A 495 4.96 3.23 12.85
CA SER A 495 5.77 4.24 12.14
C SER A 495 4.88 5.39 11.65
N SER A 496 5.07 5.85 10.41
CA SER A 496 4.19 6.80 9.72
C SER A 496 3.57 6.18 8.45
N THR A 497 2.51 6.81 7.95
CA THR A 497 1.85 6.48 6.69
C THR A 497 1.63 7.75 5.87
N SER A 498 1.72 7.63 4.54
CA SER A 498 1.51 8.72 3.60
C SER A 498 1.07 8.12 2.25
N PRO A 499 0.23 8.84 1.48
CA PRO A 499 0.02 8.57 0.07
C PRO A 499 1.33 8.43 -0.73
N ASN A 500 2.35 9.22 -0.40
CA ASN A 500 3.70 9.12 -0.96
C ASN A 500 4.55 8.11 -0.18
N TYR A 501 4.22 6.82 -0.35
CA TYR A 501 4.88 5.75 0.40
C TYR A 501 6.37 5.60 0.09
N THR A 502 6.83 5.98 -1.11
CA THR A 502 8.24 5.90 -1.50
C THR A 502 9.11 6.89 -0.75
N HIS A 503 8.59 8.07 -0.39
CA HIS A 503 9.28 8.99 0.50
C HIS A 503 9.52 8.37 1.88
N LEU A 504 8.52 7.68 2.44
CA LEU A 504 8.70 6.95 3.71
C LEU A 504 9.73 5.82 3.60
N LEU A 505 9.79 5.11 2.46
CA LEU A 505 10.81 4.10 2.22
C LEU A 505 12.21 4.74 2.13
N SER A 506 12.34 5.94 1.57
CA SER A 506 13.60 6.69 1.53
C SER A 506 14.09 7.01 2.95
N GLU A 507 13.22 7.54 3.82
CA GLU A 507 13.59 7.87 5.20
C GLU A 507 13.92 6.63 6.05
N ARG A 508 13.18 5.53 5.88
CA ARG A 508 13.50 4.24 6.51
C ARG A 508 14.85 3.71 6.03
N SER A 509 15.17 3.86 4.74
CA SER A 509 16.46 3.44 4.17
C SER A 509 17.62 4.26 4.72
N LYS A 510 17.45 5.58 4.87
CA LYS A 510 18.44 6.46 5.54
C LYS A 510 18.66 6.03 6.99
N HIS A 511 17.59 5.68 7.73
CA HIS A 511 17.72 5.20 9.11
C HIS A 511 18.40 3.83 9.22
N ALA A 512 18.05 2.88 8.36
CA ALA A 512 18.68 1.57 8.31
C ALA A 512 20.18 1.66 7.98
N ALA A 513 20.54 2.45 6.96
CA ALA A 513 21.92 2.69 6.59
C ALA A 513 22.72 3.32 7.73
N TYR A 514 22.14 4.29 8.45
CA TYR A 514 22.77 4.88 9.65
C TYR A 514 23.05 3.83 10.72
N LEU A 515 22.05 3.01 11.10
CA LEU A 515 22.20 2.00 12.13
C LEU A 515 23.30 0.98 11.80
N ILE A 516 23.30 0.47 10.56
CA ILE A 516 24.26 -0.53 10.09
C ILE A 516 25.66 0.08 9.97
N SER A 517 25.77 1.28 9.41
CA SER A 517 27.04 2.01 9.33
C SER A 517 27.64 2.26 10.70
N GLU A 518 26.86 2.75 11.67
CA GLU A 518 27.37 3.00 13.02
C GLU A 518 27.74 1.71 13.73
N ALA A 519 26.99 0.63 13.53
CA ALA A 519 27.37 -0.68 14.07
C ALA A 519 28.71 -1.17 13.49
N LYS A 520 28.95 -0.97 12.19
CA LYS A 520 30.22 -1.29 11.53
C LYS A 520 31.37 -0.42 12.06
N LYS A 521 31.20 0.91 12.07
CA LYS A 521 32.25 1.85 12.53
C LYS A 521 32.64 1.64 13.99
N ARG A 522 31.70 1.24 14.85
CA ARG A 522 31.89 1.09 16.30
C ARG A 522 32.23 -0.34 16.73
N GLY A 523 32.36 -1.29 15.79
CA GLY A 523 32.62 -2.70 16.10
C GLY A 523 31.48 -3.36 16.92
N ILE A 524 30.23 -2.91 16.73
CA ILE A 524 29.06 -3.42 17.45
C ILE A 524 28.53 -4.65 16.75
N ARG A 525 28.63 -5.82 17.36
CA ARG A 525 28.18 -7.10 16.82
C ARG A 525 26.67 -7.14 16.61
N THR A 526 25.89 -6.75 17.61
CA THR A 526 24.43 -6.72 17.55
C THR A 526 23.83 -5.41 18.06
N ILE A 527 22.74 -5.01 17.43
CA ILE A 527 21.85 -3.93 17.89
C ILE A 527 20.44 -4.46 18.11
N GLU A 528 19.82 -4.06 19.21
CA GLU A 528 18.39 -4.22 19.45
C GLU A 528 17.89 -3.14 20.43
N PRO A 529 16.58 -2.81 20.44
CA PRO A 529 16.04 -1.84 21.41
C PRO A 529 16.22 -2.31 22.85
N THR A 530 16.48 -1.36 23.76
CA THR A 530 16.26 -1.60 25.19
C THR A 530 14.78 -1.88 25.45
N LYS A 531 14.48 -2.65 26.50
CA LYS A 531 13.11 -2.94 26.92
C LYS A 531 12.29 -1.65 27.12
N ASP A 532 12.89 -0.64 27.75
CA ASP A 532 12.21 0.62 28.09
C ASP A 532 11.96 1.50 26.85
N ALA A 533 12.90 1.52 25.90
CA ALA A 533 12.73 2.28 24.66
C ALA A 533 11.63 1.67 23.77
N GLU A 534 11.60 0.33 23.65
CA GLU A 534 10.51 -0.37 22.95
C GLU A 534 9.16 -0.09 23.63
N ALA A 535 9.06 -0.25 24.95
CA ALA A 535 7.82 -0.03 25.68
C ALA A 535 7.30 1.43 25.57
N THR A 536 8.22 2.40 25.64
CA THR A 536 7.88 3.82 25.51
C THR A 536 7.41 4.14 24.09
N TRP A 537 8.04 3.56 23.07
CA TRP A 537 7.60 3.70 21.68
C TRP A 537 6.23 3.10 21.44
N VAL A 538 6.00 1.87 21.92
CA VAL A 538 4.70 1.18 21.85
C VAL A 538 3.61 2.07 22.44
N LYS A 539 3.82 2.57 23.66
CA LYS A 539 2.83 3.42 24.34
C LYS A 539 2.51 4.69 23.54
N LYS A 540 3.54 5.35 22.99
CA LYS A 540 3.36 6.51 22.12
C LYS A 540 2.50 6.19 20.89
N MET A 541 2.69 5.03 20.26
CA MET A 541 1.89 4.63 19.09
C MET A 541 0.45 4.26 19.45
N GLU A 542 0.23 3.62 20.61
CA GLU A 542 -1.11 3.33 21.12
C GLU A 542 -1.91 4.63 21.35
N ASP A 543 -1.29 5.64 21.96
CA ASP A 543 -1.95 6.92 22.22
C ASP A 543 -2.34 7.63 20.91
N VAL A 544 -1.48 7.58 19.88
CA VAL A 544 -1.78 8.10 18.54
C VAL A 544 -2.94 7.33 17.89
N ALA A 545 -2.93 6.00 17.96
CA ALA A 545 -3.97 5.17 17.38
C ALA A 545 -5.33 5.38 18.04
N LEU A 546 -5.37 5.49 19.37
CA LEU A 546 -6.58 5.77 20.14
C LEU A 546 -7.20 7.12 19.76
N ALA A 547 -6.37 8.17 19.58
CA ALA A 547 -6.84 9.49 19.16
C ALA A 547 -7.50 9.48 17.77
N ARG A 548 -7.14 8.55 16.89
CA ARG A 548 -7.68 8.43 15.52
C ARG A 548 -8.83 7.42 15.41
N LEU A 549 -9.04 6.57 16.42
CA LEU A 549 -9.95 5.43 16.38
C LEU A 549 -11.40 5.83 16.10
N GLY A 550 -11.86 6.97 16.64
CA GLY A 550 -13.23 7.46 16.46
C GLY A 550 -13.62 7.62 14.99
N TYR A 551 -12.78 8.31 14.21
CA TYR A 551 -13.00 8.54 12.78
C TYR A 551 -13.12 7.23 11.98
N PHE A 552 -12.17 6.30 12.18
CA PHE A 552 -12.13 5.05 11.39
C PHE A 552 -13.24 4.05 11.74
N LYS A 553 -13.85 4.14 12.92
CA LYS A 553 -15.04 3.35 13.29
C LYS A 553 -16.30 3.75 12.53
N GLU A 554 -16.39 5.01 12.08
CA GLU A 554 -17.53 5.49 11.29
C GLU A 554 -17.43 5.13 9.80
N CYS A 555 -16.25 4.70 9.35
CA CYS A 555 -16.00 4.38 7.95
C CYS A 555 -16.61 3.05 7.49
N THR A 556 -17.03 2.99 6.22
CA THR A 556 -17.35 1.72 5.52
C THR A 556 -16.17 0.75 5.60
N PRO A 557 -16.41 -0.58 5.72
CA PRO A 557 -15.33 -1.57 5.73
C PRO A 557 -14.33 -1.42 4.58
N GLY A 558 -13.05 -1.50 4.94
CA GLY A 558 -11.92 -1.56 4.02
C GLY A 558 -10.61 -1.80 4.77
N TYR A 559 -9.50 -1.88 4.02
CA TYR A 559 -8.20 -2.20 4.60
C TYR A 559 -7.71 -1.19 5.64
N LEU A 560 -8.15 0.07 5.57
CA LEU A 560 -7.79 1.13 6.53
C LEU A 560 -8.41 0.94 7.91
N ASN A 561 -9.52 0.22 8.02
CA ASN A 561 -10.19 -0.06 9.29
C ASN A 561 -10.35 -1.56 9.58
N ALA A 562 -9.45 -2.38 9.02
CA ALA A 562 -9.44 -3.83 9.17
C ALA A 562 -10.80 -4.47 8.83
N GLU A 563 -11.46 -3.99 7.77
CA GLU A 563 -12.79 -4.46 7.37
C GLU A 563 -13.86 -4.25 8.46
N GLY A 564 -13.71 -3.19 9.27
CA GLY A 564 -14.66 -2.79 10.32
C GLY A 564 -14.39 -3.36 11.70
N THR A 565 -13.27 -4.07 11.92
CA THR A 565 -12.97 -4.76 13.18
C THR A 565 -12.00 -4.01 14.11
N LEU A 566 -11.72 -2.73 13.85
CA LEU A 566 -10.85 -1.90 14.72
C LEU A 566 -11.43 -1.75 16.14
N SER A 567 -10.68 -2.25 17.13
CA SER A 567 -10.93 -2.10 18.56
C SER A 567 -9.74 -1.42 19.27
N PRO A 568 -9.90 -0.93 20.52
CA PRO A 568 -8.78 -0.47 21.34
C PRO A 568 -7.69 -1.53 21.52
N SER A 569 -8.04 -2.82 21.65
CA SER A 569 -7.07 -3.91 21.77
C SER A 569 -6.28 -4.15 20.48
N THR A 570 -6.88 -3.91 19.31
CA THR A 570 -6.19 -4.00 18.01
C THR A 570 -5.46 -2.71 17.61
N ALA A 571 -5.62 -1.62 18.36
CA ALA A 571 -5.08 -0.30 18.01
C ALA A 571 -3.55 -0.29 17.93
N ARG A 572 -2.87 -1.15 18.71
CA ARG A 572 -1.42 -1.34 18.65
C ARG A 572 -0.93 -1.82 17.27
N GLY A 573 -1.76 -2.58 16.56
CA GLY A 573 -1.54 -3.05 15.19
C GLY A 573 -2.19 -2.18 14.11
N ALA A 574 -2.87 -1.09 14.47
CA ALA A 574 -3.52 -0.23 13.50
C ALA A 574 -2.48 0.54 12.67
N SER A 575 -2.79 0.77 11.39
CA SER A 575 -1.97 1.61 10.49
C SER A 575 -2.15 3.11 10.77
N LEU A 576 -2.27 3.48 12.04
CA LEU A 576 -2.49 4.83 12.55
C LEU A 576 -1.18 5.36 13.09
N GLY A 577 -0.28 5.69 12.16
CA GLY A 577 1.06 6.18 12.48
C GLY A 577 1.10 7.66 12.81
N LEU A 578 2.29 8.12 13.18
CA LEU A 578 2.60 9.55 13.24
C LEU A 578 2.45 10.19 11.87
N ASP A 579 2.21 11.50 11.87
CA ASP A 579 2.31 12.30 10.66
C ASP A 579 3.74 12.21 10.11
N SER A 580 3.84 12.01 8.79
CA SER A 580 5.11 11.75 8.11
C SER A 580 6.20 12.80 8.41
N PRO A 581 5.93 14.13 8.37
CA PRO A 581 6.95 15.12 8.72
C PRO A 581 7.46 14.98 10.16
N VAL A 582 6.55 14.76 11.13
CA VAL A 582 6.91 14.61 12.56
C VAL A 582 7.80 13.38 12.76
N TYR A 583 7.46 12.27 12.11
CA TYR A 583 8.25 11.04 12.18
C TYR A 583 9.64 11.23 11.55
N ASN A 584 9.71 11.85 10.37
CA ASN A 584 10.95 12.04 9.64
C ASN A 584 11.91 12.99 10.39
N GLU A 585 11.40 14.10 10.91
CA GLU A 585 12.17 15.05 11.74
C GLU A 585 12.68 14.39 13.03
N MET A 586 11.85 13.55 13.66
CA MET A 586 12.25 12.79 14.85
C MET A 586 13.40 11.83 14.54
N LEU A 587 13.29 11.04 13.47
CA LEU A 587 14.37 10.14 13.06
C LEU A 587 15.65 10.90 12.72
N ASP A 588 15.53 12.03 12.03
CA ASP A 588 16.67 12.85 11.65
C ASP A 588 17.39 13.42 12.88
N LYS A 589 16.65 14.00 13.82
CA LYS A 589 17.18 14.50 15.09
C LYS A 589 17.88 13.39 15.88
N TRP A 590 17.26 12.21 15.95
CA TRP A 590 17.84 11.06 16.65
C TRP A 590 19.15 10.58 16.00
N ARG A 591 19.22 10.51 14.66
CA ARG A 591 20.47 10.17 13.94
C ARG A 591 21.56 11.21 14.16
N LYS A 592 21.22 12.50 14.08
CA LYS A 592 22.17 13.62 14.28
C LYS A 592 22.74 13.66 15.70
N ALA A 593 22.00 13.19 16.71
CA ALA A 593 22.50 13.09 18.06
C ALA A 593 23.67 12.08 18.19
N GLY A 594 23.76 11.08 17.32
CA GLY A 594 24.88 10.15 17.28
C GLY A 594 24.93 9.13 18.44
N THR A 595 24.08 9.27 19.46
CA THR A 595 24.14 8.47 20.70
C THR A 595 23.62 7.04 20.53
N MET A 596 22.79 6.79 19.52
CA MET A 596 21.99 5.57 19.40
C MET A 596 21.11 5.34 20.64
N GLU A 597 20.51 6.40 21.18
CA GLU A 597 19.67 6.36 22.37
C GLU A 597 18.56 5.29 22.27
N GLY A 598 18.43 4.48 23.32
CA GLY A 598 17.43 3.40 23.37
C GLY A 598 17.85 2.10 22.68
N ILE A 599 19.09 1.99 22.19
CA ILE A 599 19.63 0.76 21.60
C ILE A 599 20.61 0.09 22.57
N GLU A 600 20.34 -1.19 22.85
CA GLU A 600 21.28 -2.11 23.49
C GLU A 600 22.30 -2.59 22.44
N ILE A 601 23.59 -2.47 22.78
CA ILE A 601 24.70 -2.80 21.90
C ILE A 601 25.54 -3.91 22.53
N ASP A 602 25.89 -4.91 21.72
CA ASP A 602 26.88 -5.92 22.08
C ASP A 602 28.12 -5.74 21.21
N ARG A 603 29.32 -5.75 21.79
CA ARG A 603 30.58 -5.49 21.07
C ARG A 603 31.34 -6.80 20.84
N VAL A 604 32.12 -6.82 19.75
CA VAL A 604 33.05 -7.92 19.43
C VAL A 604 34.15 -8.02 20.47
#